data_AF-A0A6J6BI67-F1
#
_entry.id   AF-A0A6J6BI67-F1
#
_cell.length_a   1.000
_cell.length_b   1.000
_cell.length_c   1.000
_cell.angle_alpha   90.00
_cell.angle_beta   90.00
_cell.angle_gamma   90.00
#
_symmetry.space_group_name_H-M   'P 1'
#
loop_
_entity.id
_entity.type
_entity.pdbx_description
1 polymer ?
#
loop_
_entity_poly.entity_id
_entity_poly.type
_entity_poly.pdbx_seq_one_letter_code
_entity_poly.pdbx_strand_id
1 'polypeptide(L)'
;MRVERLYPFPVAQMEVEAKKHPNANLLWVQDEPANQGAWPHVALSTTEAIGGTSVDNRVLRRISRRASASPATGNHHLHEDEAKALMVEAFTR
;
A
#
# COMPACT_ATOMS: atom_id res chain seq x y z
N MET A 1 6.27 -8.98 -0.80
CA MET A 1 7.36 -8.20 -1.44
C MET A 1 7.57 -6.94 -0.62
N ARG A 2 8.81 -6.46 -0.46
CA ARG A 2 9.10 -5.18 0.20
C ARG A 2 9.62 -4.18 -0.81
N VAL A 3 9.30 -2.91 -0.61
CA VAL A 3 9.83 -1.80 -1.40
C VAL A 3 10.79 -1.03 -0.51
N GLU A 4 12.08 -1.32 -0.65
CA GLU A 4 13.13 -0.75 0.22
C GLU A 4 13.46 0.71 -0.14
N ARG A 5 13.19 1.13 -1.38
CA ARG A 5 13.39 2.50 -1.85
C ARG A 5 12.06 3.15 -2.17
N LEU A 6 11.66 4.13 -1.35
CA LEU A 6 10.47 4.93 -1.59
C LEU A 6 10.75 6.16 -2.47
N TYR A 7 11.96 6.71 -2.40
CA TYR A 7 12.34 7.92 -3.16
C TYR A 7 13.69 7.74 -3.87
N PRO A 8 13.78 8.00 -5.18
CA PRO A 8 12.66 8.12 -6.13
C PRO A 8 11.88 6.80 -6.24
N PHE A 9 10.57 6.87 -6.51
CA PHE A 9 9.70 5.70 -6.52
C PHE A 9 10.03 4.75 -7.70
N PRO A 10 10.32 3.45 -7.45
CA PRO A 10 10.91 2.56 -8.44
C PRO A 10 9.87 1.85 -9.34
N VAL A 11 9.06 2.60 -10.10
CA VAL A 11 7.94 2.05 -10.91
C VAL A 11 8.40 0.92 -11.86
N ALA A 12 9.49 1.10 -12.59
CA ALA A 12 9.99 0.09 -13.53
C ALA A 12 10.37 -1.24 -12.84
N GLN A 13 10.92 -1.18 -11.63
CA GLN A 13 11.29 -2.38 -10.86
C GLN A 13 10.03 -3.09 -10.34
N MET A 14 9.03 -2.30 -9.91
CA MET A 14 7.73 -2.84 -9.51
C MET A 14 7.05 -3.60 -10.66
N GLU A 15 7.10 -3.08 -11.89
CA GLU A 15 6.56 -3.78 -13.06
C GLU A 15 7.27 -5.09 -13.36
N VAL A 16 8.61 -5.10 -13.33
CA VAL A 16 9.41 -6.31 -13.55
C VAL A 16 9.05 -7.39 -12.55
N GLU A 17 8.92 -7.03 -11.29
CA GLU A 17 8.54 -7.96 -10.24
C GLU A 17 7.08 -8.42 -10.35
N ALA A 18 6.15 -7.51 -10.67
CA ALA A 18 4.74 -7.83 -10.87
C ALA A 18 4.56 -8.86 -12.00
N LYS A 19 5.32 -8.75 -13.10
CA LYS A 19 5.27 -9.68 -14.24
C LYS A 19 5.65 -11.12 -13.88
N LYS A 20 6.42 -11.34 -12.81
CA LYS A 20 6.73 -12.70 -12.31
C LYS A 20 5.51 -13.39 -11.70
N HIS A 21 4.47 -12.62 -11.35
CA HIS A 21 3.24 -13.11 -10.73
C HIS A 21 2.00 -12.57 -11.49
N PRO A 22 1.75 -13.03 -12.73
CA PRO A 22 0.74 -12.43 -13.62
C PRO A 22 -0.70 -12.52 -13.09
N ASN A 23 -1.01 -13.56 -12.32
CA ASN A 23 -2.36 -13.80 -11.79
C ASN A 23 -2.56 -13.24 -10.36
N ALA A 24 -1.57 -12.55 -9.80
CA ALA A 24 -1.66 -12.03 -8.44
C ALA A 24 -2.40 -10.70 -8.37
N ASN A 25 -3.20 -10.52 -7.32
CA ASN A 25 -3.71 -9.23 -6.89
C ASN A 25 -2.56 -8.36 -6.37
N LEU A 26 -2.51 -7.09 -6.78
CA LEU A 26 -1.51 -6.14 -6.31
C LEU A 26 -2.07 -5.32 -5.15
N LEU A 27 -1.49 -5.51 -3.97
CA LEU A 27 -1.89 -4.84 -2.73
C LEU A 27 -0.71 -4.07 -2.14
N TRP A 28 -0.91 -2.78 -1.86
CA TRP A 28 0.00 -1.98 -1.04
C TRP A 28 -0.47 -2.05 0.42
N VAL A 29 0.30 -2.73 1.26
CA VAL A 29 -0.03 -2.92 2.68
C VAL A 29 0.89 -2.04 3.52
N GLN A 30 0.33 -1.20 4.40
CA GLN A 30 1.08 -0.36 5.33
C GLN A 30 0.31 -0.19 6.65
N ASP A 31 0.99 -0.03 7.77
CA ASP A 31 0.34 0.13 9.09
C ASP A 31 -0.17 1.57 9.31
N GLU A 32 0.41 2.54 8.60
CA GLU A 32 0.06 3.95 8.73
C GLU A 32 -1.36 4.26 8.19
N PRO A 33 -2.03 5.29 8.75
CA PRO A 33 -3.28 5.82 8.21
C PRO A 33 -3.23 6.10 6.70
N ALA A 34 -4.37 5.98 6.02
CA ALA A 34 -4.49 6.14 4.57
C ALA A 34 -3.95 7.47 4.01
N ASN A 35 -3.97 8.53 4.81
CA ASN A 35 -3.46 9.86 4.47
C ASN A 35 -2.00 10.08 4.91
N GLN A 36 -1.34 9.04 5.43
CA GLN A 36 0.01 9.07 5.97
C GLN A 36 0.84 7.92 5.37
N GLY A 37 2.08 7.78 5.83
CA GLY A 37 3.01 6.77 5.33
C GLY A 37 3.35 6.97 3.85
N ALA A 38 3.69 5.87 3.19
CA ALA A 38 4.14 5.90 1.80
C ALA A 38 2.98 6.04 0.79
N TRP A 39 1.77 5.59 1.14
CA TRP A 39 0.65 5.48 0.20
C TRP A 39 0.36 6.77 -0.60
N PRO A 40 0.27 7.97 -0.01
CA PRO A 40 0.01 9.19 -0.78
C PRO A 40 1.05 9.43 -1.88
N HIS A 41 2.33 9.18 -1.59
CA HIS A 41 3.41 9.30 -2.58
C HIS A 41 3.31 8.20 -3.64
N VAL A 42 3.16 6.94 -3.22
CA VAL A 42 3.04 5.78 -4.12
C VAL A 42 1.87 5.95 -5.10
N ALA A 43 0.71 6.34 -4.59
CA ALA A 43 -0.49 6.54 -5.40
C ALA A 43 -0.30 7.65 -6.43
N LEU A 44 0.31 8.78 -6.03
CA LEU A 44 0.60 9.89 -6.93
C LEU A 44 1.66 9.51 -7.98
N SER A 45 2.78 8.94 -7.55
CA SER A 45 3.87 8.56 -8.47
C SER A 45 3.46 7.48 -9.47
N THR A 46 2.59 6.54 -9.08
CA THR A 46 2.03 5.57 -10.03
C THR A 46 1.11 6.29 -11.02
N THR A 47 0.25 7.18 -10.52
CA THR A 47 -0.66 7.96 -11.38
C THR A 47 0.09 8.81 -12.41
N GLU A 48 1.16 9.50 -11.99
CA GLU A 48 2.00 10.31 -12.87
C GLU A 48 2.81 9.48 -13.87
N ALA A 49 3.36 8.34 -13.44
CA ALA A 49 4.26 7.54 -14.29
C ALA A 49 3.52 6.72 -15.35
N ILE A 50 2.34 6.18 -15.02
CA ILE A 50 1.63 5.19 -15.86
C ILE A 50 0.13 5.47 -16.03
N GLY A 51 -0.32 6.69 -15.76
CA GLY A 51 -1.67 7.16 -16.07
C GLY A 51 -2.78 6.62 -15.15
N GLY A 52 -2.42 6.12 -13.97
CA GLY A 52 -3.34 5.63 -12.95
C GLY A 52 -2.61 4.87 -11.83
N THR A 53 -3.35 4.24 -10.92
CA THR A 53 -2.77 3.38 -9.87
C THR A 53 -2.55 1.94 -10.36
N SER A 54 -2.13 1.74 -11.62
CA SER A 54 -2.06 0.42 -12.25
C SER A 54 -0.63 0.01 -12.55
N VAL A 55 -0.07 -0.98 -11.86
CA VAL A 55 1.26 -1.55 -12.17
C VAL A 55 1.06 -2.80 -13.02
N ASP A 56 1.75 -2.90 -14.16
CA ASP A 56 1.59 -4.04 -15.09
C ASP A 56 0.11 -4.28 -15.46
N ASN A 57 -0.59 -3.21 -15.86
CA ASN A 57 -2.03 -3.18 -16.18
C ASN A 57 -2.99 -3.65 -15.07
N ARG A 58 -2.51 -3.81 -13.83
CA ARG A 58 -3.30 -4.25 -12.68
C ARG A 58 -3.37 -3.15 -11.62
N VAL A 59 -4.57 -2.89 -11.12
CA VAL A 59 -4.82 -1.86 -10.09
C VAL A 59 -4.12 -2.25 -8.79
N LEU A 60 -3.22 -1.39 -8.30
CA LEU A 60 -2.59 -1.45 -7.00
C LEU A 60 -3.57 -0.90 -5.94
N ARG A 61 -4.11 -1.79 -5.09
CA ARG A 61 -5.08 -1.41 -4.05
C ARG A 61 -4.39 -1.21 -2.71
N ARG A 62 -4.79 -0.18 -1.95
CA ARG A 62 -4.30 0.05 -0.59
C ARG A 62 -5.00 -0.85 0.43
N ILE A 63 -4.23 -1.33 1.40
CA ILE A 63 -4.68 -1.85 2.69
C ILE A 63 -3.89 -1.11 3.76
N SER A 64 -4.60 -0.32 4.58
CA SER A 64 -4.00 0.41 5.70
C SER A 64 -5.08 0.89 6.67
N ARG A 65 -4.67 1.41 7.83
CA ARG A 65 -5.59 2.06 8.77
C ARG A 65 -6.37 3.20 8.09
N ARG A 66 -7.55 3.52 8.64
CA ARG A 66 -8.35 4.65 8.16
C ARG A 66 -7.57 5.95 8.28
N ALA A 67 -7.90 6.92 7.43
CA ALA A 67 -7.30 8.25 7.51
C ALA A 67 -7.52 8.85 8.91
N SER A 68 -6.48 9.44 9.48
CA SER A 68 -6.50 10.03 10.81
C SER A 68 -5.59 11.26 10.86
N ALA A 69 -5.90 12.18 11.77
CA ALA A 69 -5.03 13.31 12.10
C ALA A 69 -3.83 12.87 12.95
N SER A 70 -3.98 11.82 13.76
CA SER A 70 -2.89 11.26 14.56
C SER A 70 -2.21 10.09 13.84
N PRO A 71 -0.92 9.80 14.11
CA PRO A 71 -0.23 8.65 13.52
C PRO A 71 -0.82 7.29 13.93
N ALA A 72 -1.36 7.23 15.14
CA ALA A 72 -2.00 6.04 15.70
C ALA A 72 -3.08 6.46 16.71
N THR A 73 -3.93 5.50 17.08
CA THR A 73 -4.78 5.64 18.27
C THR A 73 -3.92 5.68 19.54
N GLY A 74 -4.32 6.49 20.52
CA GLY A 74 -3.67 6.54 21.84
C GLY A 74 -4.09 5.40 22.78
N ASN A 75 -5.10 4.60 22.40
CA ASN A 75 -5.56 3.46 23.18
C ASN A 75 -4.89 2.17 22.68
N HIS A 76 -4.16 1.49 23.57
CA HIS A 76 -3.41 0.28 23.24
C HIS A 76 -4.30 -0.87 22.72
N HIS A 77 -5.44 -1.14 23.37
CA HIS A 77 -6.34 -2.20 22.92
C HIS A 77 -6.90 -1.92 21.52
N LEU A 78 -7.31 -0.68 21.26
CA LEU A 78 -7.78 -0.29 19.93
C LEU A 78 -6.66 -0.41 18.88
N HIS A 79 -5.42 -0.08 19.24
CA HIS A 79 -4.27 -0.23 18.34
C HIS A 79 -4.05 -1.69 17.94
N GLU A 80 -4.14 -2.62 18.89
CA GLU A 80 -4.03 -4.05 18.62
C GLU A 80 -5.17 -4.56 17.72
N ASP A 81 -6.40 -4.10 17.96
CA ASP A 81 -7.56 -4.49 17.15
C ASP A 81 -7.45 -3.96 15.71
N GLU A 82 -6.98 -2.73 15.53
CA GLU A 82 -6.67 -2.17 14.21
C GLU A 82 -5.59 -2.98 13.49
N ALA A 83 -4.52 -3.39 14.18
CA ALA A 83 -3.46 -4.20 13.61
C ALA A 83 -3.97 -5.59 13.17
N LYS A 84 -4.79 -6.24 14.01
CA LYS A 84 -5.42 -7.53 13.66
C LYS A 84 -6.34 -7.39 12.45
N ALA A 85 -7.19 -6.36 12.42
CA ALA A 85 -8.10 -6.10 11.32
C ALA A 85 -7.36 -5.85 9.99
N LEU A 86 -6.25 -5.09 10.05
CA LEU A 86 -5.38 -4.84 8.90
C LEU A 86 -4.76 -6.13 8.36
N MET A 87 -4.27 -6.98 9.24
CA MET A 87 -3.71 -8.28 8.84
C MET A 87 -4.78 -9.19 8.22
N VAL A 88 -5.98 -9.24 8.79
CA VAL A 88 -7.09 -9.99 8.19
C VAL A 88 -7.44 -9.47 6.80
N GLU A 89 -7.55 -8.14 6.62
CA GLU A 89 -7.85 -7.53 5.32
C GLU A 89 -6.76 -7.86 4.28
N ALA A 90 -5.49 -7.88 4.68
CA ALA A 90 -4.37 -8.21 3.80
C ALA A 90 -4.42 -9.64 3.22
N PHE A 91 -5.05 -10.60 3.90
CA PHE A 91 -5.11 -12.01 3.48
C PHE A 91 -6.47 -12.47 2.95
N THR A 92 -7.48 -11.61 2.95
CA THR A 92 -8.86 -11.98 2.54
C THR A 92 -9.28 -11.38 1.18
N ARG A 93 -8.34 -10.82 0.42
CA ARG A 93 -8.56 -10.10 -0.86
C ARG A 93 -8.06 -10.84 -2.09
#